data_AF-A0A7J7K7J4-F1
#
_entry.id   AF-A0A7J7K7J4-F1
#
_cell.length_a   1.000
_cell.length_b   1.000
_cell.length_c   1.000
_cell.angle_alpha   90.00
_cell.angle_beta   90.00
_cell.angle_gamma   90.00
#
_symmetry.space_group_name_H-M   'P 1'
#
loop_
_entity.id
_entity.type
_entity.pdbx_description
1 polymer ?
#
loop_
_entity_poly.entity_id
_entity_poly.type
_entity_poly.pdbx_seq_one_letter_code
_entity_poly.pdbx_strand_id
1 'polypeptide(L)'
;MKAIIQRVTKASVTVGDELVSSIEKGLCILLGISKDDTPADVQYMTKKILNLRLFEDDNGKSWNKSVLDKGYEVLCISQFTLSCVLKGNKPDFHQAMSADQSHIMYNSFLDLMRSSYSEEKIKDGRFQAYMQVHIQNDGPVTIPLESPSSVRDSKDAVKAARAEARQSKEKKQPVTKSMEEPVTQGETT
;
A
#
# COMPACT_ATOMS: atom_id res chain seq x y z
N MET A 1 7.62 -2.93 2.84
CA MET A 1 6.97 -4.08 2.19
C MET A 1 6.15 -3.57 1.02
N LYS A 2 6.14 -4.27 -0.11
CA LYS A 2 5.38 -3.86 -1.31
C LYS A 2 4.39 -4.95 -1.71
N ALA A 3 3.24 -4.54 -2.24
CA ALA A 3 2.24 -5.44 -2.79
C ALA A 3 1.66 -4.89 -4.10
N ILE A 4 1.37 -5.77 -5.04
CA ILE A 4 0.46 -5.49 -6.16
C ILE A 4 -0.82 -6.28 -5.90
N ILE A 5 -1.91 -5.57 -5.66
CA ILE A 5 -3.22 -6.15 -5.34
C ILE A 5 -4.09 -6.05 -6.58
N GLN A 6 -4.62 -7.17 -7.04
CA GLN A 6 -5.52 -7.25 -8.19
C GLN A 6 -6.87 -7.78 -7.76
N ARG A 7 -7.94 -7.08 -8.12
CA ARG A 7 -9.29 -7.61 -7.99
C ARG A 7 -9.50 -8.69 -9.05
N VAL A 8 -10.05 -9.83 -8.67
CA VAL A 8 -10.20 -10.96 -9.58
C VAL A 8 -11.59 -11.59 -9.51
N THR A 9 -12.05 -12.09 -10.66
CA THR A 9 -13.20 -13.00 -10.70
C THR A 9 -12.79 -14.44 -10.40
N LYS A 10 -11.54 -14.80 -10.74
CA LYS A 10 -10.84 -16.01 -10.31
C LYS A 10 -9.32 -15.79 -10.37
N ALA A 11 -8.58 -16.53 -9.54
CA ALA A 11 -7.13 -16.66 -9.71
C ALA A 11 -6.68 -18.06 -9.29
N SER A 12 -5.61 -18.55 -9.91
CA SER A 12 -5.03 -19.84 -9.53
C SER A 12 -3.53 -19.85 -9.75
N VAL A 13 -2.89 -20.83 -9.13
CA VAL A 13 -1.46 -21.05 -9.24
C VAL A 13 -1.16 -22.52 -9.50
N THR A 14 -0.32 -22.76 -10.49
CA THR A 14 0.17 -24.09 -10.84
C THR A 14 1.69 -24.16 -10.72
N VAL A 15 2.22 -25.36 -10.46
CA VAL A 15 3.65 -25.67 -10.48
C VAL A 15 3.83 -26.84 -11.45
N GLY A 16 4.42 -26.58 -12.61
CA GLY A 16 4.29 -27.49 -13.76
C GLY A 16 2.82 -27.62 -14.15
N ASP A 17 2.33 -28.85 -14.23
CA ASP A 17 0.92 -29.15 -14.57
C ASP A 17 0.02 -29.34 -13.31
N GLU A 18 0.58 -29.23 -12.10
CA GLU A 18 -0.15 -29.44 -10.84
C GLU A 18 -0.83 -28.14 -10.40
N LEU A 19 -2.15 -28.18 -10.17
CA LEU A 19 -2.87 -27.10 -9.48
C LEU A 19 -2.50 -27.11 -8.00
N VAL A 20 -1.83 -26.05 -7.55
CA VAL A 20 -1.45 -25.87 -6.14
C VAL A 20 -2.58 -25.22 -5.37
N SER A 21 -3.19 -24.18 -5.95
CA SER A 21 -4.24 -23.42 -5.26
C SER A 21 -5.08 -22.60 -6.24
N SER A 22 -6.31 -22.30 -5.84
CA SER A 22 -7.23 -21.46 -6.58
C SER A 22 -8.19 -20.71 -5.66
N ILE A 23 -8.66 -19.57 -6.15
CA ILE A 23 -9.72 -18.77 -5.57
C ILE A 23 -10.75 -18.41 -6.64
N GLU A 24 -11.98 -18.23 -6.21
CA GLU A 24 -13.04 -17.58 -6.98
C GLU A 24 -12.91 -16.06 -6.85
N LYS A 25 -14.03 -15.34 -6.67
CA LYS A 25 -14.04 -13.88 -6.52
C LYS A 25 -13.20 -13.45 -5.32
N GLY A 26 -12.35 -12.46 -5.53
CA GLY A 26 -11.44 -12.04 -4.48
C GLY A 26 -10.30 -11.14 -4.91
N LEU A 27 -9.17 -11.31 -4.23
CA LEU A 27 -7.94 -10.57 -4.48
C LEU A 27 -6.80 -11.54 -4.82
N CYS A 28 -6.05 -11.26 -5.87
CA CYS A 28 -4.72 -11.86 -6.10
C CYS A 28 -3.65 -10.85 -5.69
N ILE A 29 -2.75 -11.24 -4.79
CA ILE A 29 -1.74 -10.38 -4.19
C ILE A 29 -0.36 -10.92 -4.54
N LEU A 30 0.43 -10.10 -5.21
CA LEU A 30 1.86 -10.32 -5.37
C LEU A 30 2.58 -9.54 -4.26
N LEU A 31 3.24 -10.22 -3.32
CA LEU A 31 3.86 -9.61 -2.14
C LEU A 31 5.39 -9.63 -2.24
N GLY A 32 6.00 -8.46 -2.25
CA GLY A 32 7.45 -8.27 -2.22
C GLY A 32 7.92 -7.84 -0.83
N ILE A 33 8.89 -8.59 -0.30
CA ILE A 33 9.50 -8.34 1.00
C ILE A 33 10.90 -7.76 0.78
N SER A 34 11.17 -6.60 1.38
CA SER A 34 12.45 -5.91 1.39
C SER A 34 13.30 -6.34 2.58
N LYS A 35 14.62 -6.26 2.45
CA LYS A 35 15.56 -6.53 3.56
C LYS A 35 15.36 -5.64 4.79
N ASP A 36 14.74 -4.47 4.60
CA ASP A 36 14.48 -3.48 5.65
C ASP A 36 13.07 -3.64 6.26
N ASP A 37 12.28 -4.61 5.79
CA ASP A 37 10.94 -4.85 6.32
C ASP A 37 10.99 -5.45 7.72
N THR A 38 9.98 -5.12 8.50
CA THR A 38 9.85 -5.48 9.91
C THR A 38 8.49 -6.12 10.19
N PRO A 39 8.28 -6.72 11.38
CA PRO A 39 6.95 -7.20 11.77
C PRO A 39 5.86 -6.11 11.75
N ALA A 40 6.21 -4.83 11.94
CA ALA A 40 5.26 -3.73 11.83
C ALA A 40 4.73 -3.55 10.39
N ASP A 41 5.57 -3.80 9.39
CA ASP A 41 5.19 -3.76 7.98
C ASP A 41 4.18 -4.86 7.65
N VAL A 42 4.39 -6.06 8.19
CA VAL A 42 3.44 -7.19 8.07
C VAL A 42 2.08 -6.79 8.65
N GLN A 43 2.05 -6.25 9.88
CA GLN A 43 0.82 -5.81 10.53
C GLN A 43 0.09 -4.73 9.73
N TYR A 44 0.83 -3.73 9.24
CA TYR A 44 0.28 -2.68 8.39
C TYR A 44 -0.34 -3.27 7.12
N MET A 45 0.42 -4.12 6.43
CA MET A 45 0.04 -4.67 5.13
C MET A 45 -1.21 -5.55 5.25
N THR A 46 -1.25 -6.46 6.23
CA THR A 46 -2.43 -7.30 6.51
C THR A 46 -3.68 -6.45 6.76
N LYS A 47 -3.60 -5.48 7.68
CA LYS A 47 -4.74 -4.60 7.98
C LYS A 47 -5.19 -3.82 6.74
N LYS A 48 -4.25 -3.26 5.99
CA LYS A 48 -4.54 -2.40 4.84
C LYS A 48 -5.18 -3.18 3.69
N ILE A 49 -4.66 -4.37 3.38
CA ILE A 49 -5.19 -5.26 2.34
C ILE A 49 -6.62 -5.70 2.66
N LEU A 50 -6.83 -6.26 3.86
CA LEU A 50 -8.13 -6.83 4.23
C LEU A 50 -9.25 -5.77 4.25
N ASN A 51 -8.91 -4.52 4.58
CA ASN A 51 -9.88 -3.42 4.65
C ASN A 51 -9.95 -2.57 3.36
N LEU A 52 -9.19 -2.91 2.31
CA LEU A 52 -9.15 -2.13 1.08
C LEU A 52 -10.50 -2.25 0.36
N ARG A 53 -11.18 -1.11 0.16
CA ARG A 53 -12.52 -1.08 -0.43
C ARG A 53 -12.45 -1.10 -1.95
N LEU A 54 -12.45 -2.30 -2.54
CA LEU A 54 -12.31 -2.51 -3.98
C LEU A 54 -13.58 -3.07 -4.65
N PHE A 55 -14.60 -3.40 -3.86
CA PHE A 55 -15.81 -4.04 -4.35
C PHE A 55 -17.02 -3.10 -4.21
N GLU A 56 -18.03 -3.38 -5.02
CA GLU A 56 -19.33 -2.71 -4.95
C GLU A 56 -20.12 -3.19 -3.73
N ASP A 57 -20.91 -2.28 -3.17
CA ASP A 57 -21.98 -2.65 -2.24
C ASP A 57 -23.22 -3.19 -2.98
N ASP A 58 -24.24 -3.55 -2.21
CA ASP A 58 -25.45 -4.18 -2.74
C ASP A 58 -26.34 -3.21 -3.54
N ASN A 59 -26.04 -1.90 -3.47
CA ASN A 59 -26.68 -0.87 -4.29
C ASN A 59 -25.84 -0.51 -5.54
N GLY A 60 -24.75 -1.23 -5.80
CA GLY A 60 -23.85 -1.00 -6.93
C GLY A 60 -22.86 0.16 -6.72
N LYS A 61 -22.72 0.70 -5.51
CA LYS A 61 -21.75 1.78 -5.26
C LYS A 61 -20.33 1.21 -5.23
N SER A 62 -19.52 1.59 -6.22
CA SER A 62 -18.11 1.20 -6.32
C SER A 62 -17.27 1.71 -5.15
N TRP A 63 -16.15 1.04 -4.88
CA TRP A 63 -15.15 1.41 -3.87
C TRP A 63 -15.68 1.48 -2.43
N ASN A 64 -16.66 0.63 -2.10
CA ASN A 64 -17.35 0.71 -0.82
C ASN A 64 -17.14 -0.51 0.08
N LYS A 65 -16.94 -1.69 -0.51
CA LYS A 65 -16.77 -2.95 0.22
C LYS A 65 -15.37 -3.50 0.07
N SER A 66 -14.84 -4.05 1.15
CA SER A 66 -13.57 -4.75 1.20
C SER A 66 -13.75 -6.25 0.92
N VAL A 67 -12.63 -6.98 0.84
CA VAL A 67 -12.67 -8.45 0.68
C VAL A 67 -13.37 -9.12 1.89
N LEU A 68 -13.14 -8.57 3.09
CA LEU A 68 -13.82 -8.99 4.32
C LEU A 68 -15.34 -8.83 4.19
N ASP A 69 -15.78 -7.64 3.79
CA ASP A 69 -17.21 -7.31 3.71
C ASP A 69 -17.97 -8.20 2.72
N LYS A 70 -17.29 -8.70 1.68
CA LYS A 70 -17.89 -9.57 0.66
C LYS A 70 -17.77 -11.06 0.97
N GLY A 71 -17.00 -11.47 1.99
CA GLY A 71 -16.73 -12.89 2.24
C GLY A 71 -15.90 -13.56 1.12
N TYR A 72 -15.13 -12.76 0.40
CA TYR A 72 -14.38 -13.19 -0.79
C TYR A 72 -13.00 -13.73 -0.44
N GLU A 73 -12.35 -14.37 -1.39
CA GLU A 73 -11.09 -15.09 -1.15
C GLU A 73 -9.86 -14.22 -1.43
N VAL A 74 -8.70 -14.66 -0.95
CA VAL A 74 -7.44 -13.99 -1.18
C VAL A 74 -6.38 -15.03 -1.56
N LEU A 75 -5.73 -14.85 -2.72
CA LEU A 75 -4.58 -15.63 -3.14
C LEU A 75 -3.32 -14.78 -2.98
N CYS A 76 -2.45 -15.18 -2.06
CA CYS A 76 -1.17 -14.55 -1.80
C CYS A 76 -0.06 -15.29 -2.55
N ILE A 77 0.83 -14.56 -3.21
CA ILE A 77 2.00 -15.11 -3.91
C ILE A 77 3.24 -14.28 -3.54
N SER A 78 4.32 -14.94 -3.13
CA SER A 78 5.59 -14.26 -2.89
C SER A 78 6.22 -13.78 -4.22
N GLN A 79 6.61 -12.50 -4.27
CA GLN A 79 7.08 -11.84 -5.48
C GLN A 79 8.26 -10.89 -5.19
N PHE A 80 9.45 -11.47 -4.98
CA PHE A 80 10.66 -10.69 -4.66
C PHE A 80 11.04 -9.65 -5.73
N THR A 81 10.58 -9.85 -6.98
CA THR A 81 10.87 -8.92 -8.08
C THR A 81 10.23 -7.54 -7.90
N LEU A 82 9.26 -7.36 -7.00
CA LEU A 82 8.75 -6.03 -6.64
C LEU A 82 9.79 -5.16 -5.92
N SER A 83 10.87 -5.78 -5.41
CA SER A 83 12.05 -5.10 -4.86
C SER A 83 13.14 -4.84 -5.92
N CYS A 84 12.77 -4.82 -7.21
CA CYS A 84 13.67 -4.53 -8.33
C CYS A 84 14.15 -3.07 -8.34
N VAL A 85 15.44 -2.90 -8.57
CA VAL A 85 16.09 -1.66 -9.02
C VAL A 85 16.68 -1.93 -10.41
N LEU A 86 16.51 -1.00 -11.35
CA LEU A 86 17.06 -1.15 -12.69
C LEU A 86 18.44 -0.49 -12.78
N LYS A 87 19.45 -1.26 -13.22
CA LYS A 87 20.76 -0.75 -13.64
C LYS A 87 20.81 -0.75 -15.17
N GLY A 88 20.43 0.36 -15.78
CA GLY A 88 20.07 0.39 -17.20
C GLY A 88 18.81 -0.47 -17.41
N ASN A 89 18.90 -1.47 -18.28
CA ASN A 89 17.81 -2.43 -18.53
C ASN A 89 17.92 -3.73 -17.71
N LYS A 90 19.00 -3.89 -16.93
CA LYS A 90 19.21 -5.10 -16.13
C LYS A 90 18.52 -4.94 -14.77
N PRO A 91 17.63 -5.87 -14.37
CA PRO A 91 17.06 -5.88 -13.04
C PRO A 91 18.10 -6.30 -12.00
N ASP A 92 18.07 -5.63 -10.86
CA ASP A 92 18.89 -5.89 -9.68
C ASP A 92 17.97 -5.97 -8.45
N PHE A 93 18.11 -7.03 -7.65
CA PHE A 93 17.22 -7.33 -6.53
C PHE A 93 17.91 -7.24 -5.17
N HIS A 94 19.02 -6.49 -5.04
CA HIS A 94 19.76 -6.32 -3.78
C HIS A 94 18.95 -5.69 -2.62
N GLN A 95 17.75 -5.19 -2.89
CA GLN A 95 16.81 -4.69 -1.89
C GLN A 95 15.83 -5.76 -1.39
N ALA A 96 15.71 -6.89 -2.09
CA ALA A 96 14.88 -8.00 -1.64
C ALA A 96 15.48 -8.63 -0.37
N MET A 97 14.61 -9.07 0.54
CA MET A 97 15.03 -9.87 1.68
C MET A 97 15.61 -11.22 1.19
N SER A 98 16.56 -11.77 1.94
CA SER A 98 17.12 -13.10 1.63
C SER A 98 16.03 -14.16 1.64
N ALA A 99 16.22 -15.24 0.87
CA ALA A 99 15.29 -16.36 0.74
C ALA A 99 14.78 -16.88 2.10
N ASP A 100 15.68 -17.21 3.01
CA ASP A 100 15.35 -17.83 4.30
C ASP A 100 14.57 -16.87 5.21
N GLN A 101 15.02 -15.62 5.32
CA GLN A 101 14.35 -14.60 6.13
C GLN A 101 13.00 -14.21 5.52
N SER A 102 12.92 -14.12 4.18
CA SER A 102 11.70 -13.82 3.46
C SER A 102 10.66 -14.92 3.63
N HIS A 103 11.07 -16.19 3.68
CA HIS A 103 10.15 -17.30 3.92
C HIS A 103 9.50 -17.19 5.31
N ILE A 104 10.30 -16.90 6.34
CA ILE A 104 9.80 -16.70 7.72
C ILE A 104 8.81 -15.53 7.77
N MET A 105 9.17 -14.38 7.20
CA MET A 105 8.31 -13.20 7.21
C MET A 105 7.05 -13.38 6.36
N TYR A 106 7.16 -14.08 5.22
CA TYR A 106 6.02 -14.40 4.37
C TYR A 106 5.01 -15.31 5.09
N ASN A 107 5.49 -16.34 5.78
CA ASN A 107 4.62 -17.21 6.58
C ASN A 107 3.96 -16.43 7.73
N SER A 108 4.70 -15.54 8.40
CA SER A 108 4.12 -14.65 9.42
C SER A 108 3.03 -13.74 8.84
N PHE A 109 3.18 -13.27 7.60
CA PHE A 109 2.15 -12.52 6.90
C PHE A 109 0.91 -13.37 6.60
N LEU A 110 1.08 -14.59 6.09
CA LEU A 110 -0.03 -15.51 5.83
C LEU A 110 -0.79 -15.87 7.11
N ASP A 111 -0.08 -16.20 8.18
CA ASP A 111 -0.66 -16.56 9.47
C ASP A 111 -1.46 -15.39 10.05
N LEU A 112 -0.93 -14.16 9.96
CA LEU A 112 -1.66 -12.98 10.41
C LEU A 112 -2.89 -12.68 9.53
N MET A 113 -2.81 -12.90 8.21
CA MET A 113 -3.96 -12.77 7.31
C MET A 113 -5.06 -13.77 7.68
N ARG A 114 -4.70 -15.03 7.91
CA ARG A 114 -5.62 -16.10 8.32
C ARG A 114 -6.27 -15.79 9.66
N SER A 115 -5.48 -15.41 10.67
CA SER A 115 -6.01 -15.09 12.01
C SER A 115 -6.88 -13.83 12.02
N SER A 116 -6.62 -12.88 11.12
CA SER A 116 -7.37 -11.61 11.03
C SER A 116 -8.61 -11.72 10.13
N TYR A 117 -8.75 -12.80 9.37
CA TYR A 117 -9.88 -13.02 8.47
C TYR A 117 -10.49 -14.40 8.64
N SER A 118 -9.87 -15.41 8.05
CA SER A 118 -10.35 -16.78 8.00
C SER A 118 -9.26 -17.68 7.41
N GLU A 119 -9.06 -18.86 7.98
CA GLU A 119 -8.08 -19.83 7.50
C GLU A 119 -8.41 -20.30 6.07
N GLU A 120 -9.67 -20.62 5.82
CA GLU A 120 -10.12 -21.19 4.55
C GLU A 120 -10.13 -20.18 3.39
N LYS A 121 -10.21 -18.88 3.67
CA LYS A 121 -10.27 -17.81 2.66
C LYS A 121 -8.91 -17.29 2.21
N ILE A 122 -7.85 -17.58 2.96
CA ILE A 122 -6.48 -17.17 2.62
C ILE A 122 -5.75 -18.34 1.97
N LYS A 123 -5.51 -18.21 0.67
CA LYS A 123 -4.78 -19.17 -0.15
C LYS A 123 -3.35 -18.70 -0.39
N ASP A 124 -2.45 -19.67 -0.51
CA ASP A 124 -1.04 -19.47 -0.81
C ASP A 124 -0.69 -20.12 -2.16
N GLY A 125 0.42 -19.70 -2.75
CA GLY A 125 1.15 -20.46 -3.76
C GLY A 125 2.13 -21.45 -3.13
N ARG A 126 3.26 -21.67 -3.81
CA ARG A 126 4.36 -22.51 -3.31
C ARG A 126 5.64 -21.68 -3.32
N PHE A 127 6.10 -21.25 -2.15
CA PHE A 127 7.28 -20.38 -2.01
C PHE A 127 8.50 -20.98 -2.71
N GLN A 128 9.28 -20.16 -3.43
CA GLN A 128 10.43 -20.55 -4.26
C GLN A 128 10.18 -21.54 -5.40
N ALA A 129 8.94 -22.00 -5.61
CA ALA A 129 8.63 -22.80 -6.79
C ALA A 129 8.52 -21.92 -8.04
N TYR A 130 8.85 -22.50 -9.19
CA TYR A 130 8.48 -21.90 -10.47
C TYR A 130 6.97 -22.08 -10.68
N MET A 131 6.25 -20.96 -10.64
CA MET A 131 4.79 -20.93 -10.65
C MET A 131 4.27 -20.28 -11.93
N GLN A 132 3.15 -20.79 -12.45
CA GLN A 132 2.28 -20.02 -13.34
C GLN A 132 1.12 -19.48 -12.51
N VAL A 133 1.00 -18.16 -12.46
CA VAL A 133 -0.09 -17.48 -11.74
C VAL A 133 -1.11 -17.00 -12.76
N HIS A 134 -2.28 -17.65 -12.78
CA HIS A 134 -3.38 -17.29 -13.65
C HIS A 134 -4.26 -16.27 -12.96
N ILE A 135 -4.39 -15.09 -13.55
CA ILE A 135 -5.10 -13.95 -12.94
C ILE A 135 -6.17 -13.46 -13.91
N GLN A 136 -7.45 -13.67 -13.56
CA GLN A 136 -8.56 -13.08 -14.30
C GLN A 136 -8.94 -11.76 -13.65
N ASN A 137 -8.23 -10.69 -14.02
CA ASN A 137 -8.38 -9.36 -13.42
C ASN A 137 -9.76 -8.76 -13.75
N ASP A 138 -10.48 -8.33 -12.71
CA ASP A 138 -11.86 -7.87 -12.77
C ASP A 138 -11.94 -6.33 -12.80
N GLY A 139 -12.11 -5.76 -14.00
CA GLY A 139 -12.21 -4.32 -14.22
C GLY A 139 -11.46 -3.84 -15.48
N PRO A 140 -10.11 -3.87 -15.51
CA PRO A 140 -9.22 -4.34 -14.45
C PRO A 140 -9.02 -3.32 -13.32
N VAL A 141 -8.82 -3.82 -12.10
CA VAL A 141 -8.47 -3.02 -10.91
C VAL A 141 -7.16 -3.55 -10.34
N THR A 142 -6.14 -2.70 -10.29
CA THR A 142 -4.80 -3.03 -9.79
C THR A 142 -4.29 -1.91 -8.90
N ILE A 143 -3.94 -2.23 -7.65
CA ILE A 143 -3.50 -1.26 -6.65
C ILE A 143 -2.08 -1.62 -6.19
N PRO A 144 -1.07 -0.79 -6.51
CA PRO A 144 0.21 -0.88 -5.83
C PRO A 144 0.06 -0.35 -4.41
N LEU A 145 0.58 -1.09 -3.44
CA LEU A 145 0.59 -0.73 -2.03
C LEU A 145 2.01 -0.89 -1.47
N GLU A 146 2.45 0.07 -0.67
CA GLU A 146 3.72 0.02 0.03
C GLU A 146 3.47 0.34 1.51
N SER A 147 4.06 -0.45 2.41
CA SER A 147 4.05 -0.11 3.83
C SER A 147 4.94 1.11 4.09
N PRO A 148 4.59 1.95 5.07
CA PRO A 148 5.38 3.13 5.40
C PRO A 148 6.78 2.70 5.84
N SER A 149 7.82 3.28 5.22
CA SER A 149 9.18 3.11 5.74
C SER A 149 9.42 4.15 6.82
N SER A 150 9.92 3.75 7.99
CA SER A 150 10.29 4.66 9.10
C SER A 150 11.18 5.84 8.66
N VAL A 151 11.95 5.68 7.57
CA VAL A 151 12.81 6.71 6.97
C VAL A 151 12.06 7.66 6.01
N ARG A 152 11.07 7.22 5.23
CA ARG A 152 10.25 8.12 4.39
C ARG A 152 9.27 8.92 5.21
N ASP A 153 8.61 8.30 6.20
CA ASP A 153 7.65 9.02 7.05
C ASP A 153 8.33 10.14 7.83
N SER A 154 9.56 9.91 8.30
CA SER A 154 10.37 10.94 8.96
C SER A 154 10.69 12.10 8.01
N LYS A 155 11.00 11.83 6.74
CA LYS A 155 11.29 12.88 5.74
C LYS A 155 10.03 13.62 5.28
N ASP A 156 8.94 12.90 5.07
CA ASP A 156 7.66 13.47 4.64
C ASP A 156 6.99 14.26 5.77
N ALA A 157 7.08 13.80 7.03
CA ALA A 157 6.68 14.56 8.20
C ALA A 157 7.53 15.83 8.39
N VAL A 158 8.85 15.75 8.23
CA VAL A 158 9.74 16.93 8.29
C VAL A 158 9.43 17.92 7.16
N LYS A 159 9.09 17.43 5.96
CA LYS A 159 8.73 18.26 4.80
C LYS A 159 7.36 18.91 4.98
N ALA A 160 6.38 18.18 5.51
CA ALA A 160 5.06 18.71 5.86
C ALA A 160 5.16 19.79 6.95
N ALA A 161 5.89 19.53 8.04
CA ALA A 161 6.12 20.50 9.11
C ALA A 161 6.84 21.76 8.63
N ARG A 162 7.81 21.64 7.70
CA ARG A 162 8.47 22.79 7.07
C ARG A 162 7.54 23.60 6.16
N ALA A 163 6.59 22.95 5.48
CA ALA A 163 5.60 23.64 4.66
C ALA A 163 4.60 24.43 5.52
N GLU A 164 4.13 23.84 6.62
CA GLU A 164 3.24 24.49 7.59
C GLU A 164 3.91 25.69 8.29
N ALA A 165 5.20 25.56 8.63
CA ALA A 165 5.99 26.64 9.22
C ALA A 165 6.23 27.82 8.25
N ARG A 166 6.22 27.58 6.93
CA ARG A 166 6.32 28.64 5.90
C ARG A 166 4.99 29.37 5.72
N GLN A 167 3.88 28.65 5.64
CA GLN A 167 2.54 29.25 5.50
C GLN A 167 2.13 30.10 6.71
N SER A 168 2.58 29.73 7.91
CA SER A 168 2.33 30.50 9.14
C SER A 168 3.19 31.77 9.27
N LYS A 169 4.32 31.86 8.57
CA LYS A 169 5.14 33.08 8.49
C LYS A 169 4.62 34.08 7.44
N GLU A 170 4.11 33.60 6.31
CA GLU A 170 3.51 34.45 5.27
C GLU A 170 2.21 35.12 5.74
N LYS A 171 1.42 34.46 6.58
CA LYS A 171 0.20 35.04 7.19
C LYS A 171 0.47 36.10 8.27
N LYS A 172 1.73 36.33 8.68
CA LYS A 172 2.10 37.27 9.77
C LYS A 172 2.78 38.56 9.30
N GLN A 173 2.89 38.82 7.99
CA GLN A 173 3.36 40.14 7.53
C GLN A 173 2.24 41.19 7.70
N PRO A 174 2.44 42.26 8.47
CA PRO A 174 1.44 43.31 8.60
C PRO A 174 1.47 44.21 7.36
N VAL A 175 0.30 44.47 6.79
CA VAL A 175 0.08 45.54 5.82
C VAL A 175 0.22 46.87 6.57
N THR A 176 1.39 47.50 6.49
CA THR A 176 1.58 48.88 6.93
C THR A 176 0.83 49.81 5.98
N LYS A 177 -0.34 50.28 6.40
CA LYS A 177 -1.09 51.35 5.74
C LYS A 177 -0.61 52.67 6.35
N SER A 178 0.13 53.46 5.59
CA SER A 178 0.53 54.83 5.93
C SER A 178 -0.73 55.69 6.08
N MET A 179 -0.93 56.29 7.26
CA MET A 179 -1.92 57.34 7.51
C MET A 179 -1.18 58.68 7.46
N GLU A 180 -1.52 59.52 6.48
CA GLU A 180 -1.17 60.94 6.49
C GLU A 180 -2.07 61.67 7.49
N GLU A 181 -1.45 62.50 8.35
CA GLU A 181 -2.11 63.33 9.36
C GLU A 181 -2.77 64.57 8.73
N PRO A 182 -3.95 65.01 9.22
CA PRO A 182 -4.44 66.35 8.95
C PRO A 182 -3.96 67.33 10.02
N VAL A 183 -3.27 68.39 9.58
CA VAL A 183 -2.86 69.53 10.39
C VAL A 183 -4.08 70.37 10.78
N THR A 184 -4.36 70.45 12.09
CA THR A 184 -5.25 71.44 12.70
C THR A 184 -4.44 72.70 13.05
N GLN A 185 -4.90 73.87 12.60
CA GLN A 185 -4.65 75.16 13.27
C GLN A 185 -5.94 75.97 13.29
N GLY A 186 -6.35 76.36 14.50
CA GLY A 186 -7.47 77.26 14.75
C GLY A 186 -7.02 78.73 14.88
N GLU A 187 -7.96 79.60 14.51
CA GLU A 187 -8.36 80.86 15.15
C GLU A 187 -7.38 82.03 15.42
N THR A 188 -7.66 83.11 14.69
CA THR A 188 -7.87 84.53 15.10
C THR A 188 -6.73 85.35 15.72
N THR A 189 -6.33 86.41 14.99
CA THR A 189 -6.75 87.80 15.24
C THR A 189 -6.62 88.63 13.96
#